data_AF-A0AAI9V992-F1
#
_entry.id   AF-A0AAI9V992-F1
#
_cell.length_a   1.000
_cell.length_b   1.000
_cell.length_c   1.000
_cell.angle_alpha   90.00
_cell.angle_beta   90.00
_cell.angle_gamma   90.00
#
_symmetry.space_group_name_H-M   'P 1'
#
loop_
_entity.id
_entity.type
_entity.pdbx_description
1 polymer ?
#
loop_
_entity_poly.entity_id
_entity_poly.type
_entity_poly.pdbx_seq_one_letter_code
_entity_poly.pdbx_strand_id
1 'polypeptide(L)'
;MKTECPTTARLRHRKDWPSWLIQLKFQAHQHDIWEYIDPTAPPNASDPTQRILYIPKIDELVSWRQVQLKEQYSRELRAAYSARARGSPQQPLPPAPAVVTHDDVREEFIARLVEYYEAVVERDDIRKEYRTVWNWVHATVDASVLSAARATAAAEDDCSLRGVVRALRGRFGPARDREGSVVRRLFLGRVLVRRALKRVKALAKDPAHRVQPQTYTVPSFLKLPNEMLFHIISFLELHDQFILRQTCKDMQILLQKDWRLLFTRLAVSQKLDFLAGLAFTSPNHWVCGGCHLLHRIDTNDIPWHLLRTCPYDTNRACFLSRFDIRESHVQLALKLMRLKTAANQEYLKKIMSPFTFEYAPSPGQKTKTSFHAAPKVIADRFILYTQRALSYPQGLGVWQVSERICRHIGGSESGVGPPTEFGKAIKLAVNQPGIEVNGHCSRCLIDYSIILGPGPDRLTIRAWYDYGSYKSPNDKSWTAPVYGTSNTYSPGPKVYRDSGSIRMLYATGTTLGNVR
;
A
#
# COMPACT_ATOMS: atom_id res chain seq x y z
N MET A 1 -38.91 23.86 11.03
CA MET A 1 -38.33 24.32 9.75
C MET A 1 -37.18 23.39 9.39
N LYS A 2 -37.30 22.59 8.32
CA LYS A 2 -36.21 21.71 7.85
C LYS A 2 -35.13 22.60 7.23
N THR A 3 -33.95 22.62 7.84
CA THR A 3 -32.74 23.25 7.30
C THR A 3 -32.30 22.46 6.06
N GLU A 4 -32.69 22.94 4.88
CA GLU A 4 -32.19 22.41 3.62
C GLU A 4 -30.67 22.65 3.55
N CYS A 5 -29.90 21.56 3.45
CA CYS A 5 -28.45 21.63 3.29
C CYS A 5 -28.15 22.30 1.93
N PRO A 6 -27.45 23.46 1.86
CA PRO A 6 -27.53 24.35 0.68
C PRO A 6 -26.63 23.98 -0.53
N THR A 7 -26.17 22.74 -0.70
CA THR A 7 -24.98 22.49 -1.55
C THR A 7 -25.04 21.29 -2.48
N THR A 8 -26.18 20.63 -2.68
CA THR A 8 -26.30 19.63 -3.76
C THR A 8 -26.77 20.31 -5.05
N ALA A 9 -25.91 20.34 -6.07
CA ALA A 9 -26.27 20.82 -7.40
C ALA A 9 -27.53 20.07 -7.89
N ARG A 10 -28.60 20.79 -8.21
CA ARG A 10 -29.84 20.22 -8.76
C ARG A 10 -29.92 20.46 -10.26
N LEU A 11 -30.27 19.44 -11.04
CA LEU A 11 -30.47 19.55 -12.48
C LEU A 11 -31.96 19.78 -12.77
N ARG A 12 -32.35 21.04 -12.98
CA ARG A 12 -33.72 21.43 -13.36
C ARG A 12 -33.78 22.07 -14.73
N HIS A 13 -32.75 22.83 -15.08
CA HIS A 13 -32.68 23.63 -16.29
C HIS A 13 -31.35 23.42 -17.01
N ARG A 14 -31.32 23.82 -18.29
CA ARG A 14 -30.13 23.70 -19.16
C ARG A 14 -28.89 24.41 -18.59
N LYS A 15 -29.10 25.51 -17.86
CA LYS A 15 -28.03 26.27 -17.21
C LYS A 15 -27.35 25.51 -16.06
N ASP A 16 -28.03 24.51 -15.48
CA ASP A 16 -27.52 23.75 -14.33
C ASP A 16 -26.58 22.60 -14.77
N TRP A 17 -26.63 22.23 -16.07
CA TRP A 17 -25.89 21.09 -16.61
C TRP A 17 -24.38 21.12 -16.34
N PRO A 18 -23.64 22.23 -16.59
CA PRO A 18 -22.19 22.23 -16.37
C PRO A 18 -21.82 21.95 -14.91
N SER A 19 -22.49 22.63 -13.97
CA SER A 19 -22.23 22.46 -12.54
C SER A 19 -22.64 21.07 -12.05
N TRP A 20 -23.79 20.56 -12.51
CA TRP A 20 -24.26 19.22 -12.15
C TRP A 20 -23.34 18.12 -12.69
N LEU A 21 -22.87 18.23 -13.94
CA LEU A 21 -21.96 17.27 -14.55
C LEU A 21 -20.60 17.24 -13.83
N ILE A 22 -20.08 18.39 -13.41
CA ILE A 22 -18.86 18.46 -12.58
C ILE A 22 -19.07 17.70 -11.27
N GLN A 23 -20.21 17.90 -10.61
CA GLN A 23 -20.51 17.20 -9.36
C GLN A 23 -20.70 15.70 -9.59
N LEU A 24 -21.36 15.28 -10.68
CA LEU A 24 -21.49 13.87 -11.06
C LEU A 24 -20.13 13.22 -11.29
N LYS A 25 -19.24 13.87 -12.06
CA LYS A 25 -17.86 13.42 -12.27
C LYS A 25 -17.15 13.21 -10.95
N PHE A 26 -17.25 14.20 -10.08
CA PHE A 26 -16.64 14.13 -8.76
C PHE A 26 -17.17 12.94 -7.95
N GLN A 27 -18.49 12.75 -7.87
CA GLN A 27 -19.09 11.60 -7.18
C GLN A 27 -18.61 10.28 -7.79
N ALA A 28 -18.68 10.13 -9.11
CA ALA A 28 -18.28 8.90 -9.79
C ALA A 28 -16.78 8.59 -9.64
N HIS A 29 -15.90 9.60 -9.67
CA HIS A 29 -14.47 9.42 -9.41
C HIS A 29 -14.15 9.09 -7.95
N GLN A 30 -14.92 9.61 -6.98
CA GLN A 30 -14.77 9.20 -5.57
C GLN A 30 -15.09 7.72 -5.36
N HIS A 31 -15.87 7.14 -6.27
CA HIS A 31 -16.37 5.79 -6.23
C HIS A 31 -15.70 4.87 -7.26
N ASP A 32 -14.70 5.37 -7.99
CA ASP A 32 -13.96 4.67 -9.06
C ASP A 32 -14.83 4.01 -10.14
N ILE A 33 -15.91 4.71 -10.54
CA ILE A 33 -16.87 4.19 -11.53
C ILE A 33 -17.16 5.17 -12.68
N TRP A 34 -16.34 6.23 -12.84
CA TRP A 34 -16.59 7.22 -13.89
C TRP A 34 -16.60 6.62 -15.30
N GLU A 35 -15.69 5.67 -15.57
CA GLU A 35 -15.63 4.97 -16.86
C GLU A 35 -16.94 4.27 -17.23
N TYR A 36 -17.73 3.85 -16.25
CA TYR A 36 -19.03 3.19 -16.43
C TYR A 36 -20.19 4.15 -16.62
N ILE A 37 -20.01 5.44 -16.26
CA ILE A 37 -21.07 6.46 -16.28
C ILE A 37 -20.82 7.51 -17.37
N ASP A 38 -19.60 7.58 -17.91
CA ASP A 38 -19.22 8.62 -18.87
C ASP A 38 -20.16 8.66 -20.09
N PRO A 39 -20.93 9.76 -20.28
CA PRO A 39 -21.87 9.88 -21.38
C PRO A 39 -21.19 10.10 -22.75
N THR A 40 -19.86 10.21 -22.78
CA THR A 40 -19.06 10.29 -24.01
C THR A 40 -18.49 8.94 -24.44
N ALA A 41 -18.50 7.93 -23.56
CA ALA A 41 -18.02 6.60 -23.88
C ALA A 41 -18.86 5.95 -24.99
N PRO A 42 -18.23 5.16 -25.88
CA PRO A 42 -18.92 4.51 -26.97
C PRO A 42 -19.96 3.50 -26.42
N PRO A 43 -21.03 3.20 -27.18
CA PRO A 43 -22.14 2.37 -26.72
C PRO A 43 -21.71 0.96 -26.27
N ASN A 44 -20.61 0.46 -26.84
CA ASN A 44 -20.06 -0.86 -26.59
C ASN A 44 -19.11 -0.94 -25.37
N ALA A 45 -18.88 0.17 -24.64
CA ALA A 45 -18.07 0.11 -23.44
C ALA A 45 -18.78 -0.77 -22.40
N SER A 46 -18.17 -1.92 -22.08
CA SER A 46 -18.79 -3.00 -21.29
C SER A 46 -19.40 -2.49 -19.99
N ASP A 47 -20.64 -2.87 -19.70
CA ASP A 47 -21.24 -2.68 -18.37
C ASP A 47 -20.58 -3.66 -17.41
N PRO A 48 -19.84 -3.18 -16.38
CA PRO A 48 -19.14 -4.05 -15.44
C PRO A 48 -20.12 -4.90 -14.65
N THR A 49 -21.38 -4.47 -14.52
CA THR A 49 -22.42 -5.23 -13.82
C THR A 49 -22.92 -6.43 -14.62
N GLN A 50 -22.60 -6.50 -15.92
CA GLN A 50 -22.99 -7.57 -16.84
C GLN A 50 -21.86 -8.57 -17.15
N ARG A 51 -20.60 -8.26 -16.83
CA ARG A 51 -19.50 -9.23 -16.95
C ARG A 51 -19.63 -10.30 -15.87
N ILE A 52 -20.36 -11.36 -16.17
CA ILE A 52 -20.27 -12.61 -15.41
C ILE A 52 -19.22 -13.45 -16.10
N LEU A 53 -18.11 -13.73 -15.42
CA LEU A 53 -17.18 -14.76 -15.88
C LEU A 53 -17.93 -16.10 -15.89
N TYR A 54 -18.06 -16.70 -17.05
CA TYR A 54 -18.60 -18.04 -17.16
C TYR A 54 -17.61 -19.03 -16.54
N ILE A 55 -18.02 -19.76 -15.51
CA ILE A 55 -17.24 -20.87 -14.98
C ILE A 55 -17.64 -22.11 -15.79
N PRO A 56 -16.74 -22.65 -16.64
CA PRO A 56 -17.01 -23.92 -17.29
C PRO A 56 -17.16 -25.01 -16.25
N LYS A 57 -18.09 -25.93 -16.47
CA LYS A 57 -18.19 -27.14 -15.63
C LYS A 57 -16.91 -27.96 -15.80
N ILE A 58 -16.57 -28.76 -14.79
CA ILE A 58 -15.36 -29.59 -14.85
C ILE A 58 -15.37 -30.51 -16.10
N ASP A 59 -16.53 -31.07 -16.46
CA ASP A 59 -16.71 -31.91 -17.66
C ASP A 59 -16.47 -31.13 -18.97
N GLU A 60 -16.80 -29.83 -18.97
CA GLU A 60 -16.54 -28.94 -20.12
C GLU A 60 -15.05 -28.65 -20.25
N LEU A 61 -14.34 -28.46 -19.14
CA LEU A 61 -12.87 -28.32 -19.14
C LEU A 61 -12.19 -29.61 -19.62
N VAL A 62 -12.64 -30.78 -19.14
CA VAL A 62 -12.17 -32.07 -19.63
C VAL A 62 -12.38 -32.18 -21.14
N SER A 63 -13.57 -31.83 -21.61
CA SER A 63 -13.92 -31.86 -23.04
C SER A 63 -13.05 -30.93 -23.87
N TRP A 64 -12.85 -29.68 -23.42
CA TRP A 64 -11.97 -28.71 -24.10
C TRP A 64 -10.53 -29.18 -24.14
N ARG A 65 -10.00 -29.70 -23.02
CA ARG A 65 -8.63 -30.19 -22.96
C ARG A 65 -8.42 -31.40 -23.87
N GLN A 66 -9.42 -32.28 -23.93
CA GLN A 66 -9.40 -33.44 -24.82
C GLN A 66 -9.40 -33.02 -26.29
N VAL A 67 -10.15 -31.97 -26.67
CA VAL A 67 -10.12 -31.40 -28.02
C VAL A 67 -8.73 -30.83 -28.34
N GLN A 68 -8.14 -30.04 -27.43
CA GLN A 68 -6.79 -29.47 -27.62
C GLN A 68 -5.73 -30.55 -27.83
N LEU A 69 -5.73 -31.62 -27.04
CA LEU A 69 -4.79 -32.73 -27.20
C LEU A 69 -4.98 -33.45 -28.54
N LYS A 70 -6.22 -33.66 -28.98
CA LYS A 70 -6.51 -34.25 -30.30
C LYS A 70 -6.04 -33.37 -31.45
N GLU A 71 -6.21 -32.06 -31.34
CA GLU A 71 -5.72 -31.09 -32.34
C GLU A 71 -4.19 -31.04 -32.39
N GLN A 72 -3.53 -31.05 -31.22
CA GLN A 72 -2.07 -31.10 -31.14
C GLN A 72 -1.53 -32.40 -31.75
N TYR A 73 -2.07 -33.55 -31.34
CA TYR A 73 -1.72 -34.84 -31.93
C TYR A 73 -1.90 -34.86 -33.45
N SER A 74 -3.01 -34.32 -33.96
CA SER A 74 -3.27 -34.23 -35.41
C SER A 74 -2.29 -33.31 -36.15
N ARG A 75 -1.74 -32.28 -35.48
CA ARG A 75 -0.68 -31.42 -36.04
C ARG A 75 0.66 -32.15 -36.07
N GLU A 76 1.04 -32.80 -34.97
CA GLU A 76 2.30 -33.56 -34.86
C GLU A 76 2.32 -34.74 -35.84
N LEU A 77 1.20 -35.45 -35.97
CA LEU A 77 1.07 -36.56 -36.90
C LEU A 77 1.24 -36.10 -38.36
N ARG A 78 0.60 -34.99 -38.75
CA ARG A 78 0.79 -34.38 -40.09
C ARG A 78 2.25 -33.95 -40.31
N ALA A 79 2.90 -33.38 -39.30
CA ALA A 79 4.30 -32.98 -39.38
C ALA A 79 5.24 -34.20 -39.56
N ALA A 80 5.01 -35.29 -38.83
CA ALA A 80 5.79 -36.53 -38.95
C ALA A 80 5.63 -37.16 -40.35
N TYR A 81 4.41 -37.22 -40.88
CA TYR A 81 4.18 -37.69 -42.26
C TYR A 81 4.88 -36.80 -43.30
N SER A 82 4.83 -35.48 -43.13
CA SER A 82 5.50 -34.53 -44.03
C SER A 82 7.03 -34.65 -43.97
N ALA A 83 7.61 -34.92 -42.79
CA ALA A 83 9.04 -35.13 -42.62
C ALA A 83 9.50 -36.44 -43.29
N ARG A 84 8.72 -37.51 -43.14
CA ARG A 84 8.99 -38.80 -43.78
C ARG A 84 8.93 -38.72 -45.31
N ALA A 85 7.98 -37.96 -45.85
CA ALA A 85 7.88 -37.70 -47.29
C ALA A 85 9.11 -36.96 -47.85
N ARG A 86 9.84 -36.21 -47.01
CA ARG A 86 11.08 -35.49 -47.37
C ARG A 86 12.35 -36.30 -47.16
N GLY A 87 12.25 -37.62 -46.96
CA GLY A 87 13.42 -38.50 -46.81
C GLY A 87 14.15 -38.35 -45.47
N SER A 88 13.54 -37.72 -44.46
CA SER A 88 14.13 -37.68 -43.11
C SER A 88 14.13 -39.09 -42.49
N PRO A 89 15.24 -39.52 -41.86
CA PRO A 89 15.33 -40.81 -41.18
C PRO A 89 14.22 -40.96 -40.14
N GLN A 90 13.73 -42.20 -39.98
CA GLN A 90 12.55 -42.62 -39.22
C GLN A 90 12.30 -41.80 -37.93
N GLN A 91 11.55 -40.71 -38.04
CA GLN A 91 11.02 -40.02 -36.88
C GLN A 91 9.86 -40.87 -36.34
N PRO A 92 9.90 -41.32 -35.07
CA PRO A 92 8.82 -42.13 -34.50
C PRO A 92 7.50 -41.35 -34.53
N LEU A 93 6.41 -42.05 -34.84
CA LEU A 93 5.07 -41.44 -34.82
C LEU A 93 4.74 -40.99 -33.39
N PRO A 94 4.06 -39.84 -33.21
CA PRO A 94 3.62 -39.42 -31.89
C PRO A 94 2.68 -40.48 -31.29
N PRO A 95 2.76 -40.75 -29.98
CA PRO A 95 1.82 -41.66 -29.32
C PRO A 95 0.41 -41.07 -29.31
N ALA A 96 -0.61 -41.94 -29.28
CA ALA A 96 -1.99 -41.51 -29.16
C ALA A 96 -2.19 -40.69 -27.86
N PRO A 97 -2.98 -39.61 -27.88
CA PRO A 97 -3.17 -38.76 -26.71
C PRO A 97 -3.87 -39.56 -25.60
N ALA A 98 -3.39 -39.40 -24.36
CA ALA A 98 -4.05 -39.96 -23.18
C ALA A 98 -5.46 -39.36 -23.02
N VAL A 99 -6.36 -40.13 -22.39
CA VAL A 99 -7.69 -39.65 -22.01
C VAL A 99 -7.54 -38.65 -20.87
N VAL A 100 -8.08 -37.45 -21.03
CA VAL A 100 -8.09 -36.43 -19.97
C VAL A 100 -9.09 -36.85 -18.90
N THR A 101 -8.63 -36.91 -17.66
CA THR A 101 -9.43 -37.20 -16.48
C THR A 101 -9.77 -35.93 -15.70
N HIS A 102 -10.66 -36.04 -14.71
CA HIS A 102 -10.99 -34.91 -13.82
C HIS A 102 -9.78 -34.44 -13.01
N ASP A 103 -8.92 -35.37 -12.58
CA ASP A 103 -7.73 -35.05 -11.80
C ASP A 103 -6.73 -34.21 -12.61
N ASP A 104 -6.65 -34.44 -13.93
CA ASP A 104 -5.78 -33.67 -14.83
C ASP A 104 -6.19 -32.19 -14.94
N VAL A 105 -7.47 -31.88 -14.74
CA VAL A 105 -8.01 -30.50 -14.85
C VAL A 105 -8.38 -29.89 -13.50
N ARG A 106 -8.22 -30.62 -12.38
CA ARG A 106 -8.69 -30.21 -11.05
C ARG A 106 -8.05 -28.91 -10.59
N GLU A 107 -6.74 -28.78 -10.70
CA GLU A 107 -6.02 -27.58 -10.29
C GLU A 107 -6.37 -26.37 -11.17
N GLU A 108 -6.56 -26.56 -12.48
CA GLU A 108 -7.02 -25.49 -13.39
C GLU A 108 -8.44 -25.04 -13.03
N PHE A 109 -9.34 -25.99 -12.74
CA PHE A 109 -10.70 -25.68 -12.33
C PHE A 109 -10.74 -24.91 -11.00
N ILE A 110 -9.92 -25.31 -10.02
CA ILE A 110 -9.78 -24.59 -8.74
C ILE A 110 -9.26 -23.17 -8.97
N ALA A 111 -8.24 -23.00 -9.82
CA ALA A 111 -7.71 -21.67 -10.14
C ALA A 111 -8.79 -20.77 -10.78
N ARG A 112 -9.55 -21.28 -11.76
CA ARG A 112 -10.66 -20.54 -12.39
C ARG A 112 -11.79 -20.21 -11.41
N LEU A 113 -12.08 -21.10 -10.45
CA LEU A 113 -13.05 -20.82 -9.39
C LEU A 113 -12.59 -19.66 -8.51
N VAL A 114 -11.31 -19.63 -8.14
CA VAL A 114 -10.75 -18.51 -7.35
C VAL A 114 -10.86 -17.20 -8.12
N GLU A 115 -10.42 -17.16 -9.39
CA GLU A 115 -10.55 -15.99 -10.26
C GLU A 115 -12.01 -15.52 -10.39
N TYR A 116 -12.96 -16.46 -10.53
CA TYR A 116 -14.37 -16.14 -10.55
C TYR A 116 -14.85 -15.49 -9.25
N TYR A 117 -14.49 -16.06 -8.09
CA TYR A 117 -14.92 -15.51 -6.81
C TYR A 117 -14.35 -14.11 -6.58
N GLU A 118 -13.08 -13.88 -6.94
CA GLU A 118 -12.47 -12.56 -6.90
C GLU A 118 -13.23 -11.56 -7.78
N ALA A 119 -13.55 -11.94 -9.02
CA ALA A 119 -14.32 -11.11 -9.94
C ALA A 119 -15.77 -10.85 -9.45
N VAL A 120 -16.40 -11.80 -8.77
CA VAL A 120 -17.72 -11.61 -8.17
C VAL A 120 -17.68 -10.58 -7.05
N VAL A 121 -16.66 -10.64 -6.17
CA VAL A 121 -16.47 -9.66 -5.09
C VAL A 121 -16.26 -8.27 -5.67
N GLU A 122 -15.34 -8.14 -6.63
CA GLU A 122 -15.07 -6.87 -7.32
C GLU A 122 -16.33 -6.29 -7.97
N ARG A 123 -17.11 -7.13 -8.68
CA ARG A 123 -18.37 -6.71 -9.30
C ARG A 123 -19.39 -6.24 -8.27
N ASP A 124 -19.52 -6.92 -7.15
CA ASP A 124 -20.49 -6.58 -6.12
C ASP A 124 -20.11 -5.26 -5.42
N ASP A 125 -18.81 -5.00 -5.25
CA ASP A 125 -18.29 -3.70 -4.82
C ASP A 125 -18.62 -2.60 -5.84
N ILE A 126 -18.31 -2.82 -7.14
CA ILE A 126 -18.66 -1.87 -8.21
C ILE A 126 -20.17 -1.60 -8.22
N ARG A 127 -21.03 -2.63 -8.07
CA ARG A 127 -22.49 -2.48 -8.02
C ARG A 127 -22.96 -1.64 -6.83
N LYS A 128 -22.33 -1.80 -5.67
CA LYS A 128 -22.65 -1.02 -4.47
C LYS A 128 -22.30 0.45 -4.69
N GLU A 129 -21.13 0.73 -5.23
CA GLU A 129 -20.69 2.10 -5.51
C GLU A 129 -21.53 2.74 -6.63
N TYR A 130 -21.87 1.96 -7.67
CA TYR A 130 -22.79 2.35 -8.73
C TYR A 130 -24.17 2.73 -8.18
N ARG A 131 -24.73 1.93 -7.27
CA ARG A 131 -26.01 2.24 -6.62
C ARG A 131 -25.94 3.53 -5.81
N THR A 132 -24.82 3.81 -5.16
CA THR A 132 -24.60 5.07 -4.43
C THR A 132 -24.69 6.28 -5.37
N VAL A 133 -24.00 6.24 -6.51
CA VAL A 133 -24.05 7.34 -7.49
C VAL A 133 -25.42 7.42 -8.18
N TRP A 134 -26.06 6.29 -8.46
CA TRP A 134 -27.43 6.25 -8.99
C TRP A 134 -28.43 6.92 -8.05
N ASN A 135 -28.37 6.63 -6.75
CA ASN A 135 -29.20 7.26 -5.73
C ASN A 135 -28.94 8.77 -5.64
N TRP A 136 -27.68 9.19 -5.80
CA TRP A 136 -27.32 10.60 -5.87
C TRP A 136 -27.92 11.30 -7.10
N VAL A 137 -27.90 10.66 -8.28
CA VAL A 137 -28.55 11.18 -9.49
C VAL A 137 -30.05 11.33 -9.25
N HIS A 138 -30.70 10.32 -8.66
CA HIS A 138 -32.10 10.38 -8.27
C HIS A 138 -32.46 11.54 -7.35
N ALA A 139 -31.59 11.83 -6.38
CA ALA A 139 -31.82 12.90 -5.41
C ALA A 139 -31.58 14.30 -5.99
N THR A 140 -30.84 14.42 -7.09
CA THR A 140 -30.40 15.71 -7.64
C THR A 140 -31.06 16.09 -8.96
N VAL A 141 -31.67 15.14 -9.67
CA VAL A 141 -32.42 15.39 -10.91
C VAL A 141 -33.92 15.45 -10.61
N ASP A 142 -34.64 16.38 -11.23
CA ASP A 142 -36.10 16.45 -11.12
C ASP A 142 -36.75 15.13 -11.58
N ALA A 143 -37.77 14.65 -10.86
CA ALA A 143 -38.39 13.35 -11.12
C ALA A 143 -39.00 13.24 -12.53
N SER A 144 -39.62 14.31 -13.03
CA SER A 144 -40.20 14.34 -14.38
C SER A 144 -39.11 14.27 -15.46
N VAL A 145 -37.99 14.96 -15.20
CA VAL A 145 -36.82 14.98 -16.08
C VAL A 145 -36.14 13.61 -16.13
N LEU A 146 -35.94 13.00 -14.97
CA LEU A 146 -35.31 11.69 -14.86
C LEU A 146 -36.16 10.58 -15.50
N SER A 147 -37.49 10.64 -15.32
CA SER A 147 -38.42 9.70 -15.96
C SER A 147 -38.34 9.79 -17.49
N ALA A 148 -38.36 11.00 -18.05
CA ALA A 148 -38.20 11.20 -19.50
C ALA A 148 -36.84 10.69 -20.01
N ALA A 149 -35.75 10.96 -19.27
CA ALA A 149 -34.42 10.48 -19.64
C ALA A 149 -34.32 8.95 -19.65
N ARG A 150 -34.99 8.27 -18.70
CA ARG A 150 -35.09 6.80 -18.68
C ARG A 150 -35.88 6.25 -19.86
N ALA A 151 -36.98 6.90 -20.24
CA ALA A 151 -37.75 6.49 -21.41
C ALA A 151 -36.90 6.62 -22.69
N THR A 152 -36.13 7.70 -22.84
CA THR A 152 -35.18 7.86 -23.95
C THR A 152 -34.10 6.78 -23.92
N ALA A 153 -33.50 6.52 -22.76
CA ALA A 153 -32.45 5.52 -22.60
C ALA A 153 -32.97 4.10 -22.90
N ALA A 154 -34.18 3.77 -22.46
CA ALA A 154 -34.83 2.50 -22.76
C ALA A 154 -35.18 2.34 -24.25
N ALA A 155 -35.54 3.43 -24.95
CA ALA A 155 -35.77 3.42 -26.39
C ALA A 155 -34.47 3.14 -27.19
N GLU A 156 -33.30 3.42 -26.59
CA GLU A 156 -31.98 3.11 -27.15
C GLU A 156 -31.41 1.76 -26.66
N ASP A 157 -32.20 0.96 -25.93
CA ASP A 157 -31.79 -0.30 -25.29
C ASP A 157 -30.61 -0.15 -24.30
N ASP A 158 -30.43 1.06 -23.72
CA ASP A 158 -29.38 1.37 -22.75
C ASP A 158 -30.02 1.85 -21.43
N CYS A 159 -30.63 0.91 -20.68
CA CYS A 159 -31.22 1.22 -19.38
C CYS A 159 -30.18 1.52 -18.27
N SER A 160 -28.89 1.57 -18.60
CA SER A 160 -27.83 1.86 -17.64
C SER A 160 -27.81 3.34 -17.22
N LEU A 161 -27.08 3.66 -16.15
CA LEU A 161 -26.79 5.03 -15.72
C LEU A 161 -26.09 5.83 -16.79
N ARG A 162 -25.25 5.19 -17.60
CA ARG A 162 -24.63 5.85 -18.74
C ARG A 162 -25.68 6.27 -19.75
N GLY A 163 -26.60 5.38 -20.12
CA GLY A 163 -27.71 5.70 -21.03
C GLY A 163 -28.58 6.84 -20.49
N VAL A 164 -28.92 6.81 -19.20
CA VAL A 164 -29.68 7.88 -18.54
C VAL A 164 -28.90 9.20 -18.56
N VAL A 165 -27.61 9.21 -18.21
CA VAL A 165 -26.78 10.44 -18.22
C VAL A 165 -26.56 10.96 -19.65
N ARG A 166 -26.48 10.07 -20.65
CA ARG A 166 -26.40 10.42 -22.08
C ARG A 166 -27.71 11.07 -22.54
N ALA A 167 -28.86 10.54 -22.17
CA ALA A 167 -30.16 11.15 -22.43
C ALA A 167 -30.31 12.53 -21.76
N LEU A 168 -29.90 12.65 -20.49
CA LEU A 168 -29.85 13.94 -19.78
C LEU A 168 -28.93 14.94 -20.49
N ARG A 169 -27.77 14.48 -20.98
CA ARG A 169 -26.85 15.30 -21.77
C ARG A 169 -27.49 15.75 -23.09
N GLY A 170 -28.22 14.90 -23.80
CA GLY A 170 -28.93 15.27 -25.01
C GLY A 170 -29.93 16.41 -24.76
N ARG A 171 -30.60 16.39 -23.61
CA ARG A 171 -31.62 17.37 -23.23
C ARG A 171 -31.06 18.68 -22.67
N PHE A 172 -30.06 18.62 -21.80
CA PHE A 172 -29.54 19.80 -21.07
C PHE A 172 -28.12 20.21 -21.49
N GLY A 173 -27.41 19.37 -22.22
CA GLY A 173 -26.07 19.67 -22.68
C GLY A 173 -26.02 20.84 -23.66
N PRO A 174 -24.82 21.39 -23.89
CA PRO A 174 -24.60 22.23 -25.07
C PRO A 174 -24.99 21.39 -26.29
N ALA A 175 -25.90 21.92 -27.10
CA ALA A 175 -26.26 21.27 -28.35
C ALA A 175 -24.95 21.17 -29.14
N ARG A 176 -24.56 19.96 -29.52
CA ARG A 176 -23.52 19.80 -30.53
C ARG A 176 -24.11 20.40 -31.81
N ASP A 177 -23.78 21.66 -32.05
CA ASP A 177 -23.84 22.38 -33.31
C ASP A 177 -24.95 21.93 -34.29
N ARG A 178 -26.14 22.52 -34.13
CA ARG A 178 -26.76 23.17 -35.28
C ARG A 178 -26.57 24.67 -35.05
N GLU A 179 -25.83 25.29 -35.96
CA GLU A 179 -25.47 26.71 -36.05
C GLU A 179 -24.32 27.20 -35.17
N GLY A 180 -23.23 27.54 -35.85
CA GLY A 180 -22.11 28.27 -35.30
C GLY A 180 -22.56 29.61 -34.73
N SER A 181 -22.29 29.82 -33.45
CA SER A 181 -22.16 31.15 -32.88
C SER A 181 -21.18 31.09 -31.73
N VAL A 182 -19.92 31.25 -32.11
CA VAL A 182 -18.91 31.89 -31.26
C VAL A 182 -19.48 33.27 -30.85
N VAL A 183 -19.22 33.67 -29.60
CA VAL A 183 -19.60 34.96 -28.97
C VAL A 183 -21.00 35.02 -28.34
N ARG A 184 -21.11 34.54 -27.09
CA ARG A 184 -21.83 35.24 -25.98
C ARG A 184 -21.81 34.39 -24.71
N ARG A 185 -20.75 34.47 -23.91
CA ARG A 185 -20.83 34.11 -22.47
C ARG A 185 -19.75 34.75 -21.58
N LEU A 186 -19.39 36.01 -21.85
CA LEU A 186 -18.50 36.82 -21.00
C LEU A 186 -19.15 38.06 -20.35
N PHE A 187 -20.48 38.14 -20.28
CA PHE A 187 -21.15 39.38 -19.84
C PHE A 187 -21.74 39.40 -18.42
N LEU A 188 -21.80 38.29 -17.69
CA LEU A 188 -22.39 38.29 -16.34
C LEU A 188 -21.38 38.46 -15.18
N GLY A 189 -20.07 38.38 -15.44
CA GLY A 189 -19.03 38.63 -14.42
C GLY A 189 -18.68 40.11 -14.19
N ARG A 190 -19.01 41.01 -15.14
CA ARG A 190 -18.52 42.41 -15.11
C ARG A 190 -19.34 43.37 -14.24
N VAL A 191 -20.56 42.98 -13.82
CA VAL A 191 -21.42 43.85 -12.99
C VAL A 191 -21.15 43.68 -11.49
N LEU A 192 -20.84 42.46 -11.04
CA LEU A 192 -20.54 42.19 -9.62
C LEU A 192 -19.13 42.68 -9.21
N VAL A 193 -18.15 42.58 -10.12
CA VAL A 193 -16.79 43.10 -9.89
C VAL A 193 -16.77 44.63 -9.76
N ARG A 194 -17.64 45.37 -10.47
CA ARG A 194 -17.72 46.84 -10.38
C ARG A 194 -18.33 47.34 -9.06
N ARG A 195 -19.19 46.56 -8.40
CA ARG A 195 -19.71 46.92 -7.05
C ARG A 195 -18.72 46.59 -5.93
N ALA A 196 -17.95 45.51 -6.06
CA ALA A 196 -16.87 45.19 -5.12
C ALA A 196 -15.72 46.21 -5.18
N LEU A 197 -15.33 46.65 -6.38
CA LEU A 197 -14.24 47.63 -6.57
C LEU A 197 -14.58 49.03 -6.03
N LYS A 198 -15.86 49.41 -6.00
CA LYS A 198 -16.31 50.69 -5.41
C LYS A 198 -16.25 50.70 -3.89
N ARG A 199 -16.42 49.55 -3.21
CA ARG A 199 -16.27 49.44 -1.75
C ARG A 199 -14.81 49.41 -1.30
N VAL A 200 -13.91 48.82 -2.08
CA VAL A 200 -12.47 48.80 -1.79
C VAL A 200 -11.83 50.19 -1.95
N LYS A 201 -12.32 51.03 -2.88
CA LYS A 201 -11.82 52.41 -3.04
C LYS A 201 -12.26 53.37 -1.93
N ALA A 202 -13.29 53.04 -1.14
CA ALA A 202 -13.75 53.88 -0.03
C ALA A 202 -12.96 53.63 1.27
N LEU A 203 -12.28 52.48 1.40
CA LEU A 203 -11.47 52.10 2.57
C LEU A 203 -9.97 52.47 2.44
N ALA A 204 -9.53 52.99 1.30
CA ALA A 204 -8.12 53.28 1.01
C ALA A 204 -7.72 54.76 1.23
N LYS A 205 -8.38 55.46 2.16
CA LYS A 205 -8.15 56.89 2.48
C LYS A 205 -7.41 57.13 3.80
N ASP A 206 -6.61 56.16 4.26
CA ASP A 206 -5.69 56.36 5.38
C ASP A 206 -4.23 56.40 4.86
N PRO A 207 -3.53 57.56 4.91
CA PRO A 207 -2.20 57.69 4.30
C PRO A 207 -1.04 57.14 5.14
N ALA A 208 -1.29 56.54 6.31
CA ALA A 208 -0.20 56.27 7.25
C ALA A 208 0.56 54.94 7.04
N HIS A 209 0.09 53.95 6.26
CA HIS A 209 0.78 52.66 6.10
C HIS A 209 0.84 52.21 4.63
N ARG A 210 1.70 52.87 3.84
CA ARG A 210 2.00 52.45 2.46
C ARG A 210 3.11 51.39 2.47
N VAL A 211 2.80 50.19 2.97
CA VAL A 211 3.59 49.00 2.61
C VAL A 211 3.29 48.73 1.15
N GLN A 212 4.30 48.85 0.27
CA GLN A 212 4.14 48.49 -1.13
C GLN A 212 3.63 47.05 -1.22
N PRO A 213 2.49 46.77 -1.87
CA PRO A 213 2.06 45.41 -2.12
C PRO A 213 3.08 44.79 -3.08
N GLN A 214 3.96 43.94 -2.55
CA GLN A 214 4.75 43.04 -3.38
C GLN A 214 3.78 42.33 -4.31
N THR A 215 4.01 42.46 -5.62
CA THR A 215 3.24 41.74 -6.63
C THR A 215 3.45 40.26 -6.39
N TYR A 216 2.48 39.61 -5.74
CA TYR A 216 2.48 38.16 -5.57
C TYR A 216 2.40 37.52 -6.96
N THR A 217 3.55 37.09 -7.47
CA THR A 217 3.64 36.29 -8.68
C THR A 217 2.91 34.99 -8.41
N VAL A 218 1.73 34.82 -8.99
CA VAL A 218 0.95 33.58 -8.83
C VAL A 218 1.83 32.39 -9.23
N PRO A 219 1.99 31.37 -8.35
CA PRO A 219 2.80 30.19 -8.64
C PRO A 219 2.44 29.59 -10.00
N SER A 220 3.44 29.21 -10.80
CA SER A 220 3.26 28.68 -12.16
C SER A 220 2.33 27.46 -12.22
N PHE A 221 2.30 26.63 -11.17
CA PHE A 221 1.42 25.46 -11.08
C PHE A 221 -0.07 25.81 -11.04
N LEU A 222 -0.44 26.86 -10.31
CA LEU A 222 -1.84 27.33 -10.21
C LEU A 222 -2.34 28.04 -11.48
N LYS A 223 -1.46 28.25 -12.47
CA LYS A 223 -1.85 28.78 -13.79
C LYS A 223 -2.38 27.68 -14.72
N LEU A 224 -2.24 26.40 -14.35
CA LEU A 224 -2.82 25.31 -15.11
C LEU A 224 -4.34 25.36 -15.04
N PRO A 225 -5.06 24.97 -16.12
CA PRO A 225 -6.51 24.79 -16.07
C PRO A 225 -6.90 23.82 -14.95
N ASN A 226 -8.03 24.07 -14.30
CA ASN A 226 -8.52 23.26 -13.18
C ASN A 226 -8.66 21.78 -13.55
N GLU A 227 -9.02 21.47 -14.80
CA GLU A 227 -9.16 20.12 -15.30
C GLU A 227 -7.84 19.34 -15.24
N MET A 228 -6.72 20.00 -15.62
CA MET A 228 -5.39 19.40 -15.52
C MET A 228 -4.97 19.23 -14.07
N LEU A 229 -5.25 20.23 -13.22
CA LEU A 229 -4.99 20.13 -11.79
C LEU A 229 -5.75 18.95 -11.16
N PHE A 230 -7.04 18.78 -11.46
CA PHE A 230 -7.81 17.64 -10.96
C PHE A 230 -7.24 16.30 -11.44
N HIS A 231 -6.81 16.22 -12.70
CA HIS A 231 -6.19 15.01 -13.22
C HIS A 231 -4.87 14.69 -12.49
N ILE A 232 -3.98 15.67 -12.34
CA ILE A 232 -2.73 15.50 -11.56
C ILE A 232 -3.03 15.08 -10.13
N ILE A 233 -3.98 15.77 -9.48
CA ILE A 233 -4.34 15.50 -8.09
C ILE A 233 -4.98 14.11 -7.92
N SER A 234 -5.66 13.58 -8.94
CA SER A 234 -6.22 12.22 -8.88
C SER A 234 -5.15 11.12 -8.81
N PHE A 235 -3.91 11.39 -9.23
CA PHE A 235 -2.78 10.47 -9.08
C PHE A 235 -2.07 10.59 -7.73
N LEU A 236 -2.43 11.59 -6.91
CA LEU A 236 -1.83 11.75 -5.58
C LEU A 236 -2.51 10.83 -4.57
N GLU A 237 -1.71 10.28 -3.65
CA GLU A 237 -2.26 9.55 -2.52
C GLU A 237 -3.12 10.45 -1.64
N LEU A 238 -4.04 9.87 -0.87
CA LEU A 238 -5.03 10.64 -0.13
C LEU A 238 -4.38 11.60 0.88
N HIS A 239 -3.26 11.22 1.48
CA HIS A 239 -2.52 12.07 2.41
C HIS A 239 -1.83 13.24 1.71
N ASP A 240 -1.30 13.04 0.50
CA ASP A 240 -0.69 14.10 -0.31
C ASP A 240 -1.73 15.11 -0.76
N GLN A 241 -2.93 14.65 -1.13
CA GLN A 241 -4.05 15.54 -1.40
C GLN A 241 -4.41 16.38 -0.16
N PHE A 242 -4.42 15.77 1.03
CA PHE A 242 -4.69 16.48 2.27
C PHE A 242 -3.59 17.51 2.60
N ILE A 243 -2.32 17.19 2.40
CA ILE A 243 -1.19 18.10 2.59
C ILE A 243 -1.26 19.25 1.59
N LEU A 244 -1.49 18.95 0.31
CA LEU A 244 -1.60 19.94 -0.76
C LEU A 244 -2.71 20.95 -0.48
N ARG A 245 -3.86 20.48 0.04
CA ARG A 245 -4.96 21.34 0.49
C ARG A 245 -4.53 22.39 1.52
N GLN A 246 -3.57 22.07 2.39
CA GLN A 246 -3.11 22.99 3.45
C GLN A 246 -2.14 24.05 2.94
N THR A 247 -1.65 23.94 1.71
CA THR A 247 -0.61 24.85 1.19
C THR A 247 -1.13 26.24 0.83
N CYS A 248 -2.32 26.35 0.22
CA CYS A 248 -2.90 27.63 -0.17
C CYS A 248 -4.43 27.58 -0.29
N LYS A 249 -5.08 28.76 -0.37
CA LYS A 249 -6.54 28.90 -0.49
C LYS A 249 -7.09 28.26 -1.76
N ASP A 250 -6.38 28.35 -2.88
CA ASP A 250 -6.85 27.79 -4.15
C ASP A 250 -6.88 26.26 -4.10
N MET A 251 -5.82 25.63 -3.58
CA MET A 251 -5.81 24.19 -3.32
C MET A 251 -6.84 23.80 -2.26
N GLN A 252 -7.08 24.65 -1.26
CA GLN A 252 -8.13 24.42 -0.28
C GLN A 252 -9.53 24.34 -0.92
N ILE A 253 -9.80 25.19 -1.91
CA ILE A 253 -11.05 25.21 -2.67
C ILE A 253 -11.12 24.03 -3.64
N LEU A 254 -10.06 23.77 -4.41
CA LEU A 254 -10.00 22.64 -5.36
C LEU A 254 -10.16 21.28 -4.65
N LEU A 255 -9.58 21.15 -3.46
CA LEU A 255 -9.61 19.93 -2.65
C LEU A 255 -10.60 20.02 -1.49
N GLN A 256 -11.68 20.77 -1.68
CA GLN A 256 -12.76 20.86 -0.72
C GLN A 256 -13.50 19.51 -0.66
N LYS A 257 -13.12 18.71 0.35
CA LYS A 257 -13.75 17.44 0.70
C LYS A 257 -14.11 17.47 2.17
N ASP A 258 -15.11 16.67 2.56
CA ASP A 258 -15.33 16.36 3.98
C ASP A 258 -14.28 15.33 4.43
N TRP A 259 -13.09 15.82 4.75
CA TRP A 259 -11.95 14.99 5.16
C TRP A 259 -12.23 14.18 6.42
N ARG A 260 -13.08 14.69 7.31
CA ARG A 260 -13.47 13.98 8.52
C ARG A 260 -14.33 12.78 8.15
N LEU A 261 -15.35 12.98 7.33
CA LEU A 261 -16.21 11.90 6.86
C LEU A 261 -15.42 10.88 6.03
N LEU A 262 -14.58 11.34 5.10
CA LEU A 262 -13.72 10.47 4.30
C LEU A 262 -12.82 9.62 5.22
N PHE A 263 -12.09 10.26 6.14
CA PHE A 263 -11.22 9.54 7.07
C PHE A 263 -12.00 8.52 7.90
N THR A 264 -13.20 8.85 8.41
CA THR A 264 -14.00 7.89 9.18
C THR A 264 -14.40 6.65 8.38
N ARG A 265 -14.62 6.80 7.07
CA ARG A 265 -15.06 5.73 6.16
C ARG A 265 -13.93 4.85 5.65
N LEU A 266 -12.67 5.28 5.75
CA LEU A 266 -11.52 4.48 5.34
C LEU A 266 -11.43 3.17 6.13
N ALA A 267 -11.01 2.11 5.44
CA ALA A 267 -10.59 0.87 6.08
C ALA A 267 -9.40 1.12 7.01
N VAL A 268 -9.18 0.24 8.00
CA VAL A 268 -8.11 0.41 8.99
C VAL A 268 -6.73 0.53 8.34
N SER A 269 -6.44 -0.30 7.34
CA SER A 269 -5.19 -0.23 6.57
C SER A 269 -5.01 1.13 5.89
N GLN A 270 -6.02 1.59 5.17
CA GLN A 270 -6.02 2.89 4.48
C GLN A 270 -5.91 4.07 5.45
N LYS A 271 -6.51 3.97 6.65
CA LYS A 271 -6.33 4.98 7.72
C LYS A 271 -4.87 5.06 8.14
N LEU A 272 -4.22 3.92 8.33
CA LEU A 272 -2.81 3.87 8.71
C LEU A 272 -1.90 4.41 7.62
N ASP A 273 -2.15 4.08 6.36
CA ASP A 273 -1.41 4.62 5.21
C ASP A 273 -1.55 6.14 5.14
N PHE A 274 -2.79 6.64 5.29
CA PHE A 274 -3.07 8.06 5.34
C PHE A 274 -2.34 8.75 6.49
N LEU A 275 -2.43 8.21 7.71
CA LEU A 275 -1.75 8.78 8.89
C LEU A 275 -0.23 8.68 8.79
N ALA A 276 0.32 7.62 8.19
CA ALA A 276 1.75 7.46 7.97
C ALA A 276 2.29 8.56 7.05
N GLY A 277 1.60 8.87 5.97
CA GLY A 277 1.94 9.99 5.08
C GLY A 277 1.89 11.35 5.78
N LEU A 278 0.89 11.57 6.64
CA LEU A 278 0.84 12.78 7.48
C LEU A 278 1.97 12.84 8.52
N ALA A 279 2.27 11.72 9.18
CA ALA A 279 3.36 11.61 10.14
C ALA A 279 4.72 11.86 9.47
N PHE A 280 4.88 11.43 8.22
CA PHE A 280 6.12 11.59 7.46
C PHE A 280 6.48 13.06 7.26
N THR A 281 5.49 13.89 6.92
CA THR A 281 5.65 15.33 6.73
C THR A 281 5.57 16.13 8.02
N SER A 282 5.01 15.55 9.09
CA SER A 282 4.92 16.17 10.40
C SER A 282 6.16 15.91 11.25
N PRO A 283 7.06 16.90 11.46
CA PRO A 283 8.33 16.67 12.14
C PRO A 283 8.15 16.12 13.57
N ASN A 284 7.09 16.53 14.26
CA ASN A 284 6.86 16.25 15.68
C ASN A 284 5.85 15.12 15.94
N HIS A 285 5.42 14.36 14.93
CA HIS A 285 4.41 13.31 15.09
C HIS A 285 4.80 11.98 14.45
N TRP A 286 4.45 10.86 15.07
CA TRP A 286 4.57 9.52 14.49
C TRP A 286 3.20 8.82 14.51
N VAL A 287 3.01 7.81 13.68
CA VAL A 287 1.74 7.05 13.64
C VAL A 287 1.88 5.74 14.41
N CYS A 288 0.93 5.42 15.28
CA CYS A 288 0.92 4.14 15.99
C CYS A 288 0.08 3.10 15.27
N GLY A 289 0.69 1.95 14.95
CA GLY A 289 0.00 0.79 14.37
C GLY A 289 -1.09 0.18 15.25
N GLY A 290 -1.02 0.37 16.57
CA GLY A 290 -1.97 -0.22 17.51
C GLY A 290 -3.24 0.60 17.76
N CYS A 291 -3.12 1.91 18.01
CA CYS A 291 -4.28 2.78 18.27
C CYS A 291 -4.79 3.52 17.03
N HIS A 292 -4.03 3.52 15.93
CA HIS A 292 -4.32 4.24 14.70
C HIS A 292 -4.46 5.76 14.88
N LEU A 293 -3.57 6.34 15.70
CA LEU A 293 -3.51 7.79 15.95
C LEU A 293 -2.10 8.35 15.70
N LEU A 294 -2.05 9.67 15.48
CA LEU A 294 -0.80 10.43 15.48
C LEU A 294 -0.42 10.80 16.92
N HIS A 295 0.76 10.38 17.33
CA HIS A 295 1.33 10.71 18.62
C HIS A 295 2.41 11.77 18.47
N ARG A 296 2.55 12.65 19.46
CA ARG A 296 3.70 13.53 19.55
C ARG A 296 4.95 12.72 19.87
N ILE A 297 6.10 13.17 19.36
CA ILE A 297 7.39 12.60 19.71
C ILE A 297 7.69 12.91 21.18
N ASP A 298 8.11 11.88 21.92
CA ASP A 298 8.79 12.02 23.20
C ASP A 298 10.27 11.72 22.98
N THR A 299 11.14 12.71 23.21
CA THR A 299 12.59 12.56 22.98
C THR A 299 13.28 11.63 23.98
N ASN A 300 12.58 11.19 25.02
CA ASN A 300 13.04 10.16 25.95
C ASN A 300 12.70 8.74 25.48
N ASP A 301 11.88 8.61 24.43
CA ASP A 301 11.52 7.35 23.79
C ASP A 301 12.71 6.82 22.97
N ILE A 302 13.60 6.08 23.63
CA ILE A 302 14.84 5.54 23.04
C ILE A 302 14.91 4.01 23.23
N PRO A 303 15.63 3.27 22.36
CA PRO A 303 15.57 1.80 22.35
C PRO A 303 15.89 1.08 23.67
N TRP A 304 16.74 1.64 24.52
CA TRP A 304 17.12 1.02 25.80
C TRP A 304 16.36 1.58 27.02
N HIS A 305 15.38 2.48 26.81
CA HIS A 305 14.46 2.94 27.84
C HIS A 305 13.06 2.39 27.59
N LEU A 306 12.49 1.70 28.58
CA LEU A 306 11.17 1.06 28.50
C LEU A 306 10.00 2.06 28.68
N LEU A 307 10.12 3.27 28.13
CA LEU A 307 9.07 4.29 28.20
C LEU A 307 8.03 4.05 27.12
N ARG A 308 6.84 3.58 27.49
CA ARG A 308 5.72 3.46 26.54
C ARG A 308 4.97 4.77 26.43
N THR A 309 5.11 5.44 25.29
CA THR A 309 4.38 6.67 24.96
C THR A 309 2.92 6.38 24.57
N CYS A 310 2.62 5.17 24.10
CA CYS A 310 1.28 4.71 23.76
C CYS A 310 1.02 3.32 24.39
N PRO A 311 -0.09 3.12 25.12
CA PRO A 311 -0.41 1.83 25.73
C PRO A 311 -0.73 0.74 24.69
N TYR A 312 -1.14 1.14 23.48
CA TYR A 312 -1.49 0.24 22.39
C TYR A 312 -0.30 -0.10 21.46
N ASP A 313 0.86 0.51 21.65
CA ASP A 313 2.09 0.15 20.93
C ASP A 313 2.71 -1.11 21.54
N THR A 314 2.08 -2.24 21.25
CA THR A 314 2.45 -3.56 21.79
C THR A 314 3.47 -4.28 20.92
N ASN A 315 3.52 -3.95 19.63
CA ASN A 315 4.39 -4.56 18.64
C ASN A 315 5.82 -4.01 18.80
N ARG A 316 6.71 -4.84 19.36
CA ARG A 316 8.14 -4.49 19.49
C ARG A 316 9.06 -5.67 19.26
N ALA A 317 10.26 -5.41 18.77
CA ALA A 317 11.35 -6.38 18.78
C ALA A 317 12.14 -6.22 20.08
N CYS A 318 12.01 -7.20 20.98
CA CYS A 318 12.61 -7.17 22.31
C CYS A 318 13.86 -8.04 22.37
N PHE A 319 14.95 -7.48 22.89
CA PHE A 319 16.22 -8.15 23.06
C PHE A 319 16.66 -8.08 24.53
N LEU A 320 16.78 -9.25 25.17
CA LEU A 320 17.23 -9.39 26.56
C LEU A 320 16.44 -8.56 27.59
N SER A 321 15.22 -8.14 27.28
CA SER A 321 14.40 -7.23 28.12
C SER A 321 15.06 -5.88 28.42
N ARG A 322 16.10 -5.50 27.67
CA ARG A 322 16.90 -4.27 27.90
C ARG A 322 16.99 -3.38 26.67
N PHE A 323 16.77 -3.93 25.48
CA PHE A 323 16.84 -3.19 24.23
C PHE A 323 15.63 -3.56 23.37
N ASP A 324 14.76 -2.59 23.12
CA ASP A 324 13.51 -2.75 22.42
C ASP A 324 13.44 -1.80 21.22
N ILE A 325 13.28 -2.35 20.02
CA ILE A 325 12.94 -1.57 18.83
C ILE A 325 11.42 -1.57 18.67
N ARG A 326 10.86 -0.37 18.60
CA ARG A 326 9.45 -0.11 18.32
C ARG A 326 9.30 0.52 16.96
N GLU A 327 8.07 0.52 16.50
CA GLU A 327 7.71 1.09 15.22
C GLU A 327 7.98 2.61 15.20
N SER A 328 7.70 3.28 16.32
CA SER A 328 8.04 4.69 16.54
C SER A 328 9.53 4.94 16.28
N HIS A 329 10.42 4.11 16.82
CA HIS A 329 11.87 4.26 16.63
C HIS A 329 12.27 4.16 15.15
N VAL A 330 11.69 3.21 14.40
CA VAL A 330 11.98 3.02 12.97
C VAL A 330 11.49 4.20 12.15
N GLN A 331 10.22 4.61 12.33
CA GLN A 331 9.65 5.77 11.66
C GLN A 331 10.48 7.04 11.95
N LEU A 332 10.80 7.28 13.22
CA LEU A 332 11.51 8.48 13.65
C LEU A 332 12.95 8.49 13.14
N ALA A 333 13.68 7.38 13.19
CA ALA A 333 15.01 7.30 12.62
C ALA A 333 15.02 7.70 11.13
N LEU A 334 14.14 7.10 10.32
CA LEU A 334 14.06 7.37 8.89
C LEU A 334 13.62 8.80 8.58
N LYS A 335 12.61 9.30 9.30
CA LYS A 335 12.10 10.67 9.11
C LYS A 335 13.10 11.73 9.54
N LEU A 336 13.72 11.59 10.71
CA LEU A 336 14.66 12.59 11.23
C LEU A 336 15.95 12.61 10.40
N MET A 337 16.40 11.46 9.87
CA MET A 337 17.49 11.38 8.90
C MET A 337 17.21 12.19 7.63
N ARG A 338 15.97 12.14 7.13
CA ARG A 338 15.53 12.93 5.96
C ARG A 338 15.46 14.42 6.26
N LEU A 339 14.86 14.81 7.38
CA LEU A 339 14.56 16.22 7.70
C LEU A 339 15.79 17.05 8.09
N LYS A 340 16.84 16.43 8.67
CA LYS A 340 18.14 17.07 8.98
C LYS A 340 18.08 18.40 9.77
N THR A 341 17.01 18.68 10.52
CA THR A 341 16.93 19.90 11.35
C THR A 341 17.75 19.77 12.64
N ALA A 342 18.34 20.85 13.12
CA ALA A 342 19.26 20.83 14.29
C ALA A 342 18.63 20.23 15.56
N ALA A 343 17.40 20.63 15.91
CA ALA A 343 16.68 20.12 17.09
C ALA A 343 16.39 18.61 17.01
N ASN A 344 16.28 18.06 15.80
CA ASN A 344 15.97 16.65 15.56
C ASN A 344 17.22 15.77 15.56
N GLN A 345 18.41 16.34 15.41
CA GLN A 345 19.67 15.58 15.33
C GLN A 345 20.07 14.96 16.66
N GLU A 346 19.83 15.63 17.79
CA GLU A 346 20.18 15.08 19.11
C GLU A 346 19.36 13.82 19.41
N TYR A 347 18.05 13.87 19.14
CA TYR A 347 17.18 12.73 19.35
C TYR A 347 17.45 11.59 18.36
N LEU A 348 17.70 11.92 17.09
CA LEU A 348 18.16 10.93 16.11
C LEU A 348 19.47 10.25 16.54
N LYS A 349 20.43 11.03 17.06
CA LYS A 349 21.69 10.48 17.60
C LYS A 349 21.39 9.47 18.71
N LYS A 350 20.44 9.76 19.60
CA LYS A 350 20.02 8.83 20.66
C LYS A 350 19.41 7.56 20.07
N ILE A 351 18.42 7.64 19.16
CA ILE A 351 17.82 6.45 18.53
C ILE A 351 18.89 5.60 17.80
N MET A 352 19.82 6.25 17.11
CA MET A 352 20.84 5.60 16.29
C MET A 352 22.11 5.22 17.06
N SER A 353 22.20 5.52 18.35
CA SER A 353 23.40 5.19 19.12
C SER A 353 23.51 3.68 19.32
N PRO A 354 24.71 3.10 19.13
CA PRO A 354 24.96 1.73 19.50
C PRO A 354 24.72 1.51 20.99
N PHE A 355 24.22 0.32 21.33
CA PHE A 355 23.98 -0.11 22.69
C PHE A 355 24.81 -1.34 22.98
N THR A 356 25.49 -1.35 24.13
CA THR A 356 26.26 -2.50 24.61
C THR A 356 25.89 -2.76 26.06
N PHE A 357 25.70 -4.02 26.41
CA PHE A 357 25.35 -4.45 27.76
C PHE A 357 26.00 -5.78 28.09
N GLU A 358 26.58 -5.89 29.28
CA GLU A 358 27.12 -7.14 29.82
C GLU A 358 26.28 -7.60 31.00
N TYR A 359 25.82 -8.85 30.95
CA TYR A 359 25.12 -9.50 32.06
C TYR A 359 26.14 -10.19 32.95
N ALA A 360 26.22 -9.76 34.21
CA ALA A 360 26.88 -10.54 35.24
C ALA A 360 26.02 -11.80 35.52
N PRO A 361 26.63 -12.98 35.67
CA PRO A 361 25.90 -14.20 35.97
C PRO A 361 25.07 -14.02 37.24
N SER A 362 23.74 -14.20 37.15
CA SER A 362 22.87 -14.28 38.33
C SER A 362 23.21 -15.54 39.14
N PRO A 363 22.94 -15.58 40.46
CA PRO A 363 23.12 -16.78 41.26
C PRO A 363 22.40 -17.98 40.62
N GLY A 364 23.17 -18.98 40.16
CA GLY A 364 22.66 -20.16 39.44
C GLY A 364 22.81 -20.13 37.91
N GLN A 365 23.03 -18.96 37.30
CA GLN A 365 23.27 -18.84 35.86
C GLN A 365 24.77 -18.79 35.61
N LYS A 366 25.36 -19.88 35.10
CA LYS A 366 26.81 -19.98 34.93
C LYS A 366 27.36 -19.28 33.67
N THR A 367 26.49 -18.70 32.84
CA THR A 367 26.88 -18.15 31.53
C THR A 367 27.04 -16.63 31.57
N LYS A 368 28.22 -16.14 31.18
CA LYS A 368 28.42 -14.70 30.94
C LYS A 368 27.84 -14.35 29.57
N THR A 369 26.96 -13.36 29.52
CA THR A 369 26.36 -12.88 28.26
C THR A 369 26.75 -11.44 28.00
N SER A 370 27.31 -11.15 26.83
CA SER A 370 27.45 -9.78 26.33
C SER A 370 26.52 -9.57 25.13
N PHE A 371 25.90 -8.41 25.05
CA PHE A 371 25.01 -8.01 23.96
C PHE A 371 25.44 -6.67 23.40
N HIS A 372 25.38 -6.57 22.08
CA HIS A 372 25.65 -5.36 21.33
C HIS A 372 24.60 -5.18 20.25
N ALA A 373 24.13 -3.95 20.07
CA ALA A 373 23.17 -3.56 19.04
C ALA A 373 23.64 -2.27 18.36
N ALA A 374 23.61 -2.24 17.03
CA ALA A 374 24.06 -1.10 16.24
C ALA A 374 23.09 -0.83 15.07
N PRO A 375 22.14 0.11 15.24
CA PRO A 375 21.22 0.50 14.17
C PRO A 375 21.94 1.31 13.08
N LYS A 376 21.48 1.20 11.84
CA LYS A 376 21.91 1.98 10.67
C LYS A 376 20.71 2.28 9.77
N VAL A 377 20.76 3.39 9.06
CA VAL A 377 19.86 3.66 7.94
C VAL A 377 20.63 3.52 6.64
N ILE A 378 20.20 2.60 5.77
CA ILE A 378 20.86 2.28 4.50
C ILE A 378 19.81 2.26 3.41
N ALA A 379 19.97 3.09 2.37
CA ALA A 379 19.01 3.21 1.25
C ALA A 379 17.55 3.36 1.74
N ASP A 380 17.31 4.30 2.67
CA ASP A 380 16.01 4.57 3.30
C ASP A 380 15.39 3.39 4.07
N ARG A 381 16.21 2.41 4.47
CA ARG A 381 15.80 1.26 5.28
C ARG A 381 16.49 1.28 6.64
N PHE A 382 15.74 0.96 7.69
CA PHE A 382 16.27 0.82 9.04
C PHE A 382 16.78 -0.61 9.25
N ILE A 383 18.10 -0.74 9.37
CA ILE A 383 18.78 -2.02 9.55
C ILE A 383 19.39 -2.08 10.95
N LEU A 384 19.13 -3.14 11.70
CA LEU A 384 19.72 -3.38 13.00
C LEU A 384 20.72 -4.53 12.91
N TYR A 385 21.95 -4.29 13.36
CA TYR A 385 22.89 -5.37 13.67
C TYR A 385 22.80 -5.67 15.16
N THR A 386 22.76 -6.96 15.52
CA THR A 386 22.97 -7.41 16.89
C THR A 386 24.09 -8.43 16.94
N GLN A 387 24.85 -8.40 18.03
CA GLN A 387 25.85 -9.39 18.36
C GLN A 387 25.64 -9.82 19.81
N ARG A 388 25.59 -11.13 20.02
CA ARG A 388 25.54 -11.72 21.34
C ARG A 388 26.70 -12.69 21.50
N ALA A 389 27.45 -12.55 22.58
CA ALA A 389 28.45 -13.53 22.96
C ALA A 389 28.04 -14.20 24.27
N LEU A 390 28.06 -15.52 24.25
CA LEU A 390 27.77 -16.40 25.38
C LEU A 390 29.06 -17.10 25.75
N SER A 391 29.51 -16.94 26.99
CA SER A 391 30.65 -17.68 27.52
C SER A 391 30.13 -18.74 28.49
N TYR A 392 30.37 -20.01 28.17
CA TYR A 392 30.03 -21.13 29.03
C TYR A 392 31.22 -21.50 29.93
N PRO A 393 30.99 -22.01 31.14
CA PRO A 393 32.04 -22.68 31.89
C PRO A 393 32.37 -24.02 31.22
N GLN A 394 33.64 -24.41 31.33
CA GLN A 394 34.13 -25.71 30.86
C GLN A 394 33.22 -26.85 31.33
N GLY A 395 32.79 -27.69 30.38
CA GLY A 395 31.97 -28.88 30.63
C GLY A 395 30.46 -28.69 30.57
N LEU A 396 29.93 -27.47 30.39
CA LEU A 396 28.52 -27.27 30.04
C LEU A 396 28.29 -27.36 28.54
N GLY A 397 27.39 -28.25 28.11
CA GLY A 397 27.07 -28.44 26.71
C GLY A 397 26.46 -27.18 26.09
N VAL A 398 27.16 -26.62 25.09
CA VAL A 398 26.70 -25.50 24.23
C VAL A 398 25.34 -25.80 23.55
N TRP A 399 24.88 -27.04 23.57
CA TRP A 399 23.61 -27.49 22.98
C TRP A 399 22.34 -26.96 23.66
N GLN A 400 22.44 -26.35 24.85
CA GLN A 400 21.29 -25.79 25.59
C GLN A 400 20.99 -24.31 25.29
N VAL A 401 21.49 -23.77 24.18
CA VAL A 401 21.22 -22.39 23.74
C VAL A 401 19.73 -22.23 23.40
N SER A 402 18.93 -21.74 24.36
CA SER A 402 17.50 -21.41 24.17
C SER A 402 17.33 -20.03 23.53
N GLU A 403 18.14 -19.73 22.52
CA GLU A 403 18.17 -18.40 21.95
C GLU A 403 17.17 -18.22 20.81
N ARG A 404 16.58 -17.03 20.79
CA ARG A 404 15.63 -16.61 19.76
C ARG A 404 16.25 -15.47 18.98
N ILE A 405 16.38 -15.65 17.67
CA ILE A 405 16.74 -14.57 16.76
C ILE A 405 15.47 -13.82 16.33
N CYS A 406 14.39 -14.56 16.08
CA CYS A 406 13.05 -14.04 15.81
C CYS A 406 11.98 -15.06 16.19
N ARG A 407 10.69 -14.75 16.01
CA ARG A 407 9.60 -15.70 16.27
C ARG A 407 9.59 -16.93 15.37
N HIS A 408 10.27 -16.86 14.23
CA HIS A 408 10.40 -17.98 13.30
C HIS A 408 11.71 -18.75 13.48
N ILE A 409 12.65 -18.25 14.30
CA ILE A 409 13.99 -18.83 14.51
C ILE A 409 14.31 -18.82 16.01
N GLY A 410 14.25 -20.01 16.60
CA GLY A 410 14.61 -20.28 18.01
C GLY A 410 13.40 -20.30 18.96
N GLY A 411 13.55 -21.01 20.09
CA GLY A 411 12.55 -21.11 21.15
C GLY A 411 11.88 -22.48 21.33
N SER A 412 11.46 -22.76 22.57
CA SER A 412 10.83 -24.03 23.02
C SER A 412 9.30 -23.97 23.18
N GLU A 413 8.64 -22.83 22.90
CA GLU A 413 7.28 -22.58 23.40
C GLU A 413 6.13 -23.23 22.61
N SER A 414 6.39 -24.01 21.55
CA SER A 414 5.30 -24.55 20.74
C SER A 414 5.13 -26.06 20.78
N GLY A 415 5.97 -26.84 21.49
CA GLY A 415 5.92 -28.32 21.48
C GLY A 415 6.23 -28.97 20.10
N VAL A 416 6.01 -28.24 19.03
CA VAL A 416 6.64 -28.33 17.72
C VAL A 416 8.01 -27.68 17.88
N GLY A 417 9.06 -28.50 17.90
CA GLY A 417 10.42 -28.07 18.24
C GLY A 417 10.92 -26.85 17.47
N PRO A 418 12.04 -26.22 17.92
CA PRO A 418 12.65 -25.13 17.18
C PRO A 418 12.81 -25.53 15.71
N PRO A 419 12.66 -24.60 14.75
CA PRO A 419 12.96 -24.90 13.36
C PRO A 419 14.33 -25.56 13.34
N THR A 420 14.36 -26.79 12.81
CA THR A 420 15.52 -27.67 12.88
C THR A 420 16.79 -26.98 12.38
N GLU A 421 16.65 -26.00 11.49
CA GLU A 421 17.72 -25.20 10.90
C GLU A 421 18.57 -24.41 11.89
N PHE A 422 18.00 -23.70 12.88
CA PHE A 422 18.83 -22.93 13.83
C PHE A 422 19.59 -23.86 14.78
N GLY A 423 18.92 -24.89 15.26
CA GLY A 423 19.55 -25.94 16.05
C GLY A 423 20.68 -26.61 15.27
N LYS A 424 20.44 -26.99 14.01
CA LYS A 424 21.48 -27.54 13.10
C LYS A 424 22.64 -26.57 12.92
N ALA A 425 22.39 -25.28 12.74
CA ALA A 425 23.45 -24.27 12.58
C ALA A 425 24.32 -24.15 13.84
N ILE A 426 23.72 -24.15 15.03
CA ILE A 426 24.46 -24.21 16.30
C ILE A 426 25.26 -25.50 16.36
N LYS A 427 24.64 -26.64 16.03
CA LYS A 427 25.33 -27.94 16.08
C LYS A 427 26.54 -27.98 15.16
N LEU A 428 26.41 -27.43 13.96
CA LEU A 428 27.48 -27.33 12.98
C LEU A 428 28.62 -26.42 13.50
N ALA A 429 28.27 -25.27 14.07
CA ALA A 429 29.27 -24.35 14.64
C ALA A 429 30.03 -24.95 15.83
N VAL A 430 29.37 -25.79 16.63
CA VAL A 430 30.01 -26.52 17.73
C VAL A 430 30.93 -27.63 17.20
N ASN A 431 30.51 -28.34 16.16
CA ASN A 431 31.31 -29.38 15.51
C ASN A 431 32.50 -28.81 14.71
N GLN A 432 32.47 -27.52 14.38
CA GLN A 432 33.49 -26.84 13.58
C GLN A 432 33.91 -25.51 14.22
N PRO A 433 34.62 -25.53 15.36
CA PRO A 433 35.09 -24.31 16.02
C PRO A 433 35.93 -23.44 15.07
N GLY A 434 35.75 -22.12 15.16
CA GLY A 434 36.39 -21.14 14.29
C GLY A 434 35.75 -20.95 12.91
N ILE A 435 34.85 -21.84 12.48
CA ILE A 435 34.12 -21.68 11.22
C ILE A 435 32.80 -20.94 11.46
N GLU A 436 32.58 -19.87 10.70
CA GLU A 436 31.33 -19.10 10.75
C GLU A 436 30.23 -19.81 9.96
N VAL A 437 29.20 -20.26 10.67
CA VAL A 437 28.01 -20.88 10.08
C VAL A 437 26.97 -19.81 9.81
N ASN A 438 26.54 -19.71 8.57
CA ASN A 438 25.60 -18.69 8.10
C ASN A 438 24.20 -19.26 7.92
N GLY A 439 23.18 -18.46 8.18
CA GLY A 439 21.79 -18.81 7.92
C GLY A 439 20.90 -17.60 7.77
N HIS A 440 19.62 -17.85 7.48
CA HIS A 440 18.61 -16.81 7.31
C HIS A 440 17.24 -17.32 7.73
N CYS A 441 16.29 -16.40 7.92
CA CYS A 441 14.89 -16.75 8.09
C CYS A 441 14.20 -16.87 6.73
N SER A 442 13.43 -17.95 6.55
CA SER A 442 12.61 -18.15 5.35
C SER A 442 11.35 -17.27 5.31
N ARG A 443 11.06 -16.50 6.37
CA ARG A 443 9.82 -15.73 6.52
C ARG A 443 10.02 -14.23 6.73
N CYS A 444 10.90 -13.85 7.65
CA CYS A 444 11.17 -12.46 7.95
C CYS A 444 12.54 -12.01 7.40
N LEU A 445 12.75 -10.70 7.39
CA LEU A 445 13.95 -10.12 6.84
C LEU A 445 15.14 -10.18 7.82
N ILE A 446 15.64 -11.39 8.10
CA ILE A 446 16.78 -11.60 8.99
C ILE A 446 17.83 -12.55 8.40
N ASP A 447 19.09 -12.11 8.42
CA ASP A 447 20.26 -12.99 8.29
C ASP A 447 20.89 -13.21 9.66
N TYR A 448 21.58 -14.33 9.83
CA TYR A 448 22.37 -14.58 11.02
C TYR A 448 23.66 -15.33 10.71
N SER A 449 24.61 -15.22 11.63
CA SER A 449 25.80 -16.05 11.65
C SER A 449 26.14 -16.50 13.06
N ILE A 450 26.75 -17.67 13.15
CA ILE A 450 27.10 -18.32 14.41
C ILE A 450 28.55 -18.77 14.30
N ILE A 451 29.36 -18.41 15.29
CA ILE A 451 30.75 -18.85 15.37
C ILE A 451 31.07 -19.25 16.81
N LEU A 452 31.66 -20.43 16.98
CA LEU A 452 32.29 -20.81 18.24
C LEU A 452 33.75 -20.37 18.17
N GLY A 453 34.19 -19.53 19.11
CA GLY A 453 35.56 -19.03 19.14
C GLY A 453 36.61 -20.14 19.26
N PRO A 454 37.89 -19.85 18.95
CA PRO A 454 38.98 -20.81 19.09
C PRO A 454 39.34 -21.11 20.56
N GLY A 455 39.02 -20.20 21.47
CA GLY A 455 39.07 -20.48 22.91
C GLY A 455 37.86 -21.30 23.35
N PRO A 456 38.00 -22.18 24.35
CA PRO A 456 36.89 -23.00 24.82
C PRO A 456 35.73 -22.10 25.24
N ASP A 457 34.53 -22.43 24.76
CA ASP A 457 33.24 -22.02 25.32
C ASP A 457 32.68 -20.62 24.98
N ARG A 458 33.24 -19.87 24.02
CA ARG A 458 32.64 -18.59 23.57
C ARG A 458 31.83 -18.72 22.28
N LEU A 459 30.51 -18.88 22.40
CA LEU A 459 29.59 -18.85 21.27
C LEU A 459 29.21 -17.41 20.93
N THR A 460 29.41 -16.99 19.68
CA THR A 460 28.98 -15.68 19.19
C THR A 460 27.87 -15.85 18.15
N ILE A 461 26.74 -15.21 18.40
CA ILE A 461 25.59 -15.16 17.49
C ILE A 461 25.47 -13.72 16.99
N ARG A 462 25.45 -13.54 15.67
CA ARG A 462 25.24 -12.26 15.01
C ARG A 462 23.95 -12.32 14.21
N ALA A 463 23.18 -11.24 14.21
CA ALA A 463 21.99 -11.15 13.40
C ALA A 463 21.84 -9.75 12.79
N TRP A 464 21.28 -9.72 11.58
CA TRP A 464 21.02 -8.51 10.82
C TRP A 464 19.53 -8.46 10.48
N TYR A 465 18.84 -7.47 11.01
CA TYR A 465 17.40 -7.28 10.88
C TYR A 465 17.16 -6.11 9.94
N ASP A 466 16.28 -6.29 8.96
CA ASP A 466 15.76 -5.20 8.15
C ASP A 466 14.31 -4.93 8.56
N TYR A 467 14.12 -3.81 9.26
CA TYR A 467 12.81 -3.37 9.74
C TYR A 467 12.03 -2.56 8.70
N GLY A 468 12.59 -2.34 7.51
CA GLY A 468 11.91 -1.70 6.40
C GLY A 468 12.22 -0.23 6.20
N SER A 469 11.47 0.33 5.25
CA SER A 469 11.46 1.75 4.92
C SER A 469 10.35 2.50 5.66
N TYR A 470 10.26 3.81 5.47
CA TYR A 470 9.18 4.62 6.03
C TYR A 470 7.89 4.35 5.24
N LYS A 471 7.19 3.29 5.62
CA LYS A 471 5.91 2.88 5.06
C LYS A 471 4.88 2.78 6.18
N SER A 472 3.67 2.37 5.81
CA SER A 472 2.60 2.06 6.74
C SER A 472 3.06 1.19 7.91
N PRO A 473 2.52 1.40 9.11
CA PRO A 473 2.63 0.48 10.24
C PRO A 473 2.36 -0.99 9.93
N ASN A 474 1.55 -1.24 8.91
CA ASN A 474 1.20 -2.59 8.45
C ASN A 474 2.20 -3.19 7.47
N ASP A 475 3.31 -2.52 7.17
CA ASP A 475 4.30 -3.05 6.23
C ASP A 475 4.83 -4.40 6.73
N LYS A 476 4.92 -5.34 5.80
CA LYS A 476 5.36 -6.71 6.07
C LYS A 476 6.81 -6.77 6.55
N SER A 477 7.67 -5.82 6.16
CA SER A 477 9.05 -5.72 6.65
C SER A 477 9.14 -5.41 8.13
N TRP A 478 8.21 -4.61 8.66
CA TRP A 478 8.14 -4.30 10.09
C TRP A 478 7.43 -5.41 10.87
N THR A 479 6.28 -5.86 10.37
CA THR A 479 5.42 -6.79 11.10
C THR A 479 5.97 -8.22 11.15
N ALA A 480 6.76 -8.66 10.15
CA ALA A 480 7.32 -10.00 10.09
C ALA A 480 8.40 -10.33 11.15
N PRO A 481 9.33 -9.43 11.51
CA PRO A 481 10.31 -9.70 12.58
C PRO A 481 9.80 -9.41 14.01
N VAL A 482 8.69 -8.69 14.16
CA VAL A 482 8.26 -8.12 15.44
C VAL A 482 7.31 -9.04 16.22
N TYR A 483 7.34 -8.95 17.56
CA TYR A 483 6.45 -9.70 18.43
C TYR A 483 5.03 -9.13 18.38
N GLY A 484 4.11 -9.84 17.73
CA GLY A 484 2.67 -9.55 17.69
C GLY A 484 1.82 -10.82 17.84
N THR A 485 0.54 -10.69 18.19
CA THR A 485 -0.36 -11.83 18.47
C THR A 485 -0.63 -12.74 17.26
N SER A 486 -0.43 -12.24 16.04
CA SER A 486 -0.78 -12.94 14.79
C SER A 486 0.43 -13.48 14.00
N ASN A 487 1.67 -13.20 14.42
CA ASN A 487 2.87 -13.59 13.70
C ASN A 487 3.57 -14.75 14.42
N THR A 488 3.04 -15.96 14.23
CA THR A 488 3.58 -17.21 14.79
C THR A 488 4.21 -18.09 13.70
N TYR A 489 4.65 -19.31 14.03
CA TYR A 489 5.43 -20.17 13.13
C TYR A 489 4.72 -20.55 11.82
N SER A 490 3.38 -20.60 11.79
CA SER A 490 2.58 -20.96 10.59
C SER A 490 1.78 -19.79 9.97
N PRO A 491 0.89 -19.07 10.68
CA PRO A 491 0.23 -17.88 10.14
C PRO A 491 1.17 -16.65 10.19
N GLY A 492 1.13 -15.82 9.15
CA GLY A 492 1.83 -14.54 9.14
C GLY A 492 2.43 -14.13 7.78
N PRO A 493 2.80 -12.85 7.62
CA PRO A 493 3.40 -12.36 6.39
C PRO A 493 4.74 -13.04 6.10
N LYS A 494 4.93 -13.45 4.84
CA LYS A 494 6.21 -13.90 4.30
C LYS A 494 6.79 -12.79 3.44
N VAL A 495 8.04 -12.41 3.69
CA VAL A 495 8.79 -11.48 2.85
C VAL A 495 9.91 -12.27 2.17
N TYR A 496 9.81 -12.41 0.85
CA TYR A 496 10.81 -13.14 0.06
C TYR A 496 12.10 -12.32 -0.07
N ARG A 497 13.24 -13.01 -0.06
CA ARG A 497 14.58 -12.42 -0.25
C ARG A 497 15.63 -13.50 -0.51
N ASP A 498 16.78 -13.05 -1.01
CA ASP A 498 17.97 -13.87 -1.14
C ASP A 498 18.69 -14.02 0.21
N SER A 499 19.27 -15.19 0.45
CA SER A 499 20.04 -15.48 1.66
C SER A 499 21.29 -14.59 1.74
N GLY A 500 21.60 -14.03 2.93
CA GLY A 500 22.78 -13.19 3.14
C GLY A 500 22.66 -11.75 2.63
N SER A 501 21.55 -11.40 1.98
CA SER A 501 21.34 -10.08 1.36
C SER A 501 21.37 -8.92 2.35
N ILE A 502 20.85 -9.09 3.58
CA ILE A 502 20.80 -8.01 4.57
C ILE A 502 22.11 -7.87 5.32
N ARG A 503 22.80 -8.98 5.59
CA ARG A 503 24.18 -8.93 6.08
C ARG A 503 25.06 -8.16 5.08
N MET A 504 24.94 -8.46 3.79
CA MET A 504 25.71 -7.79 2.76
C MET A 504 25.32 -6.31 2.62
N LEU A 505 24.03 -5.99 2.69
CA LEU A 505 23.54 -4.60 2.73
C LEU A 505 24.16 -3.83 3.90
N TYR A 506 24.21 -4.43 5.09
CA TYR A 506 24.78 -3.79 6.28
C TYR A 506 26.30 -3.56 6.18
N ALA A 507 27.02 -4.50 5.57
CA ALA A 507 28.46 -4.44 5.40
C ALA A 507 28.89 -3.45 4.31
N THR A 508 28.22 -3.46 3.16
CA THR A 508 28.60 -2.67 1.98
C THR A 508 27.95 -1.29 1.95
N GLY A 509 26.80 -1.11 2.61
CA GLY A 509 26.01 0.12 2.50
C GLY A 509 25.28 0.27 1.17
N THR A 510 25.31 -0.73 0.29
CA THR A 510 24.72 -0.70 -1.06
C THR A 510 23.69 -1.81 -1.25
N THR A 511 22.60 -1.52 -1.97
CA THR A 511 21.59 -2.50 -2.37
C THR A 511 22.10 -3.34 -3.54
N LEU A 512 21.83 -4.65 -3.50
CA LEU A 512 22.21 -5.63 -4.53
C LEU A 512 21.81 -5.26 -5.96
N GLY A 513 20.76 -4.43 -6.13
CA GLY A 513 20.28 -3.98 -7.43
C GLY A 513 21.20 -2.99 -8.17
N ASN A 514 22.18 -2.38 -7.48
CA ASN A 514 23.06 -1.37 -8.07
C ASN A 514 24.45 -1.91 -8.47
N VAL A 515 24.65 -3.24 -8.44
CA VAL A 515 25.94 -3.90 -8.76
C VAL A 515 25.82 -4.77 -10.02
N ARG A 516 25.00 -4.37 -11.00
CA ARG A 516 24.96 -5.00 -12.33
C ARG A 516 25.43 -4.06 -13.41
#